data_AF-A0A1Q6U5W3-F1
#
_entry.id   AF-A0A1Q6U5W3-F1
#
_cell.length_a   1.000
_cell.length_b   1.000
_cell.length_c   1.000
_cell.angle_alpha   90.00
_cell.angle_beta   90.00
_cell.angle_gamma   90.00
#
_symmetry.space_group_name_H-M   'P 1'
#
loop_
_entity.id
_entity.type
_entity.pdbx_description
1 polymer ?
#
loop_
_entity_poly.entity_id
_entity_poly.type
_entity_poly.pdbx_seq_one_letter_code
_entity_poly.pdbx_strand_id
1 'polypeptide(L)'
;MKSSLSQKEKAFIKSNAKYFYIEELARMFLCDRKTICNYCYYHNISFKSTRLTQDNIDYILNYHNKFTVDELADKLQTKKANIERIYRKFGLNKVKKEKPDTKFTKRELEVINLICKKGVFKPRKLAELLYISFSTVKTHISNIYIKTNCNSLAELIYKYYNKQLISESEE
;
A
#
# COMPACT_ATOMS: atom_id res chain seq x y z
N MET A 1 17.10 -32.69 -11.18
CA MET A 1 15.68 -32.76 -10.76
C MET A 1 14.94 -33.65 -11.75
N LYS A 2 13.87 -34.33 -11.33
CA LYS A 2 13.14 -35.21 -12.26
C LYS A 2 12.32 -34.42 -13.28
N SER A 3 12.28 -34.92 -14.51
CA SER A 3 11.58 -34.31 -15.65
C SER A 3 10.15 -34.84 -15.85
N SER A 4 9.71 -35.81 -15.04
CA SER A 4 8.38 -36.43 -15.13
C SER A 4 7.74 -36.62 -13.75
N LEU A 5 6.40 -36.65 -13.73
CA LEU A 5 5.59 -36.80 -12.51
C LEU A 5 5.03 -38.22 -12.41
N SER A 6 5.07 -38.81 -11.22
CA SER A 6 4.46 -40.11 -10.93
C SER A 6 2.93 -40.04 -10.92
N GLN A 7 2.26 -41.18 -11.01
CA GLN A 7 0.78 -41.27 -10.96
C GLN A 7 0.21 -40.62 -9.69
N LYS A 8 0.87 -40.85 -8.55
CA LYS A 8 0.47 -40.30 -7.23
C LYS A 8 0.62 -38.77 -7.18
N GLU A 9 1.71 -38.25 -7.74
CA GLU A 9 1.97 -36.80 -7.80
C GLU A 9 0.96 -36.08 -8.70
N LYS A 10 0.66 -36.67 -9.85
CA LYS A 10 -0.38 -36.18 -10.78
C LYS A 10 -1.74 -36.10 -10.08
N ALA A 11 -2.12 -37.16 -9.35
CA ALA A 11 -3.37 -37.18 -8.58
C ALA A 11 -3.39 -36.11 -7.48
N PHE A 12 -2.28 -35.94 -6.75
CA PHE A 12 -2.17 -34.90 -5.74
C PHE A 12 -2.33 -33.50 -6.34
N ILE A 13 -1.64 -33.20 -7.45
CA ILE A 13 -1.69 -31.89 -8.12
C ILE A 13 -3.12 -31.59 -8.58
N LYS A 14 -3.81 -32.54 -9.22
CA LYS A 14 -5.21 -32.36 -9.64
C LYS A 14 -6.13 -31.92 -8.51
N SER A 15 -5.97 -32.52 -7.33
CA SER A 15 -6.86 -32.23 -6.19
C SER A 15 -6.45 -30.99 -5.40
N ASN A 16 -5.16 -30.63 -5.38
CA ASN A 16 -4.64 -29.68 -4.40
C ASN A 16 -3.90 -28.47 -4.98
N ALA A 17 -3.57 -28.44 -6.28
CA ALA A 17 -2.70 -27.41 -6.85
C ALA A 17 -3.15 -25.96 -6.55
N LYS A 18 -4.46 -25.71 -6.48
CA LYS A 18 -5.03 -24.38 -6.17
C LYS A 18 -4.54 -23.78 -4.85
N TYR A 19 -4.05 -24.61 -3.91
CA TYR A 19 -3.55 -24.17 -2.62
C TYR A 19 -2.04 -23.94 -2.57
N PHE A 20 -1.30 -24.35 -3.61
CA PHE A 20 0.16 -24.31 -3.64
C PHE A 20 0.70 -23.44 -4.76
N TYR A 21 1.79 -22.73 -4.50
CA TYR A 21 2.59 -22.11 -5.55
C TYR A 21 3.36 -23.18 -6.32
N ILE A 22 3.68 -22.92 -7.59
CA ILE A 22 4.44 -23.89 -8.41
C ILE A 22 5.78 -24.22 -7.75
N GLU A 23 6.43 -23.24 -7.14
CA GLU A 23 7.71 -23.40 -6.45
C GLU A 23 7.62 -24.33 -5.24
N GLU A 24 6.46 -24.41 -4.59
CA GLU A 24 6.21 -25.32 -3.47
C GLU A 24 6.00 -26.75 -3.97
N LEU A 25 5.19 -26.93 -5.02
CA LEU A 25 4.98 -28.23 -5.66
C LEU A 25 6.29 -28.77 -6.26
N ALA A 26 7.08 -27.92 -6.91
CA ALA A 26 8.37 -28.28 -7.49
C ALA A 26 9.35 -28.78 -6.42
N ARG A 27 9.42 -28.10 -5.27
CA ARG A 27 10.22 -28.51 -4.12
C ARG A 27 9.70 -29.80 -3.49
N MET A 28 8.38 -29.89 -3.26
CA MET A 28 7.75 -31.05 -2.64
C MET A 28 7.97 -32.34 -3.44
N PHE A 29 7.95 -32.25 -4.77
CA PHE A 29 8.15 -33.40 -5.65
C PHE A 29 9.57 -33.53 -6.19
N LEU A 30 10.50 -32.67 -5.81
CA LEU A 30 11.89 -32.66 -6.27
C LEU A 30 12.01 -32.64 -7.81
N CYS A 31 11.17 -31.84 -8.45
CA CYS A 31 11.09 -31.72 -9.91
C CYS A 31 11.25 -30.27 -10.37
N ASP A 32 11.52 -30.09 -11.66
CA ASP A 32 11.65 -28.75 -12.22
C ASP A 32 10.31 -28.01 -12.23
N ARG A 33 10.38 -26.69 -11.99
CA ARG A 33 9.23 -25.78 -12.05
C ARG A 33 8.45 -25.91 -13.37
N LYS A 34 9.18 -26.09 -14.49
CA LYS A 34 8.60 -26.28 -15.82
C LYS A 34 7.74 -27.54 -15.92
N THR A 35 8.15 -28.62 -15.27
CA THR A 35 7.41 -29.89 -15.25
C THR A 35 6.02 -29.71 -14.64
N ILE A 36 5.94 -29.03 -13.49
CA ILE A 36 4.66 -28.73 -12.84
C ILE A 36 3.85 -27.73 -13.68
N CYS A 37 4.46 -26.65 -14.17
CA CYS A 37 3.76 -25.65 -15.00
C CYS A 37 3.12 -26.28 -16.25
N ASN A 38 3.87 -27.10 -16.98
CA ASN A 38 3.38 -27.73 -18.20
C ASN A 38 2.24 -28.70 -17.88
N TYR A 39 2.39 -29.51 -16.83
CA TYR A 39 1.34 -30.43 -16.41
C TYR A 39 0.04 -29.70 -16.04
N CYS A 40 0.12 -28.64 -15.22
CA CYS A 40 -1.04 -27.85 -14.86
C CYS A 40 -1.69 -27.20 -16.09
N TYR A 41 -0.88 -26.70 -17.04
CA TYR A 41 -1.36 -26.11 -18.29
C TYR A 41 -2.11 -27.13 -19.16
N TYR A 42 -1.52 -28.29 -19.44
CA TYR A 42 -2.14 -29.32 -20.30
C TYR A 42 -3.43 -29.91 -19.72
N HIS A 43 -3.63 -29.82 -18.42
CA HIS A 43 -4.82 -30.35 -17.74
C HIS A 43 -5.77 -29.26 -17.21
N ASN A 44 -5.56 -27.99 -17.59
CA ASN A 44 -6.37 -26.85 -17.13
C ASN A 44 -6.50 -26.77 -15.59
N ILE A 45 -5.43 -27.10 -14.87
CA ILE A 45 -5.39 -27.08 -13.40
C ILE A 45 -4.92 -25.70 -12.94
N SER A 46 -5.75 -25.03 -12.14
CA SER A 46 -5.36 -23.78 -11.48
C SER A 46 -4.45 -24.05 -10.27
N PHE A 47 -3.53 -23.13 -10.02
CA PHE A 47 -2.60 -23.17 -8.91
C PHE A 47 -2.52 -21.80 -8.25
N LYS A 48 -2.04 -21.76 -7.00
CA LYS A 48 -1.88 -20.50 -6.28
C LYS A 48 -0.89 -19.61 -7.04
N SER A 49 -1.34 -18.42 -7.41
CA SER A 49 -0.57 -17.51 -8.25
C SER A 49 -0.41 -16.18 -7.55
N THR A 50 0.79 -15.61 -7.64
CA THR A 50 1.04 -14.21 -7.26
C THR A 50 0.60 -13.23 -8.35
N ARG A 51 0.20 -13.74 -9.52
CA ARG A 51 -0.28 -12.91 -10.63
C ARG A 51 -1.67 -12.39 -10.30
N LEU A 52 -1.88 -11.11 -10.60
CA LEU A 52 -3.19 -10.48 -10.54
C LEU A 52 -4.17 -11.23 -11.46
N THR A 53 -5.40 -11.41 -10.99
CA THR A 53 -6.52 -11.90 -11.80
C THR A 53 -6.82 -10.91 -12.91
N GLN A 54 -7.59 -11.35 -13.92
CA GLN A 54 -8.00 -10.47 -15.01
C GLN A 54 -8.82 -9.28 -14.49
N ASP A 55 -9.77 -9.52 -13.59
CA ASP A 55 -10.57 -8.46 -12.96
C ASP A 55 -9.70 -7.41 -12.24
N ASN A 56 -8.63 -7.83 -11.55
CA ASN A 56 -7.71 -6.91 -10.91
C ASN A 56 -6.91 -6.09 -11.93
N ILE A 57 -6.56 -6.69 -13.07
CA ILE A 57 -5.89 -5.97 -14.16
C ILE A 57 -6.86 -4.94 -14.75
N ASP A 58 -8.09 -5.33 -15.05
CA ASP A 58 -9.10 -4.43 -15.63
C ASP A 58 -9.43 -3.29 -14.66
N TYR A 59 -9.51 -3.57 -13.36
CA TYR A 59 -9.64 -2.53 -12.34
C TYR A 59 -8.45 -1.56 -12.36
N ILE A 60 -7.21 -2.04 -12.46
CA ILE A 60 -6.03 -1.17 -12.59
C ILE A 60 -6.16 -0.30 -13.83
N LEU A 61 -6.49 -0.87 -14.99
CA LEU A 61 -6.63 -0.13 -16.25
C LEU A 61 -7.71 0.95 -16.17
N ASN A 62 -8.84 0.67 -15.51
CA ASN A 62 -9.93 1.64 -15.38
C ASN A 62 -9.62 2.78 -14.40
N TYR A 63 -8.76 2.55 -13.41
CA TYR A 63 -8.52 3.50 -12.32
C TYR A 63 -7.07 3.99 -12.22
N HIS A 64 -6.20 3.68 -13.19
CA HIS A 64 -4.77 4.01 -13.13
C HIS A 64 -4.48 5.51 -13.06
N ASN A 65 -5.40 6.35 -13.57
CA ASN A 65 -5.31 7.82 -13.55
C ASN A 65 -5.92 8.44 -12.29
N LYS A 66 -6.70 7.68 -11.52
CA LYS A 66 -7.42 8.19 -10.34
C LYS A 66 -6.67 7.92 -9.04
N PHE A 67 -5.90 6.83 -8.99
CA PHE A 67 -5.18 6.41 -7.81
C PHE A 67 -3.69 6.31 -8.08
N THR A 68 -2.90 6.55 -7.04
CA THR A 68 -1.47 6.26 -7.07
C THR A 68 -1.23 4.75 -7.10
N VAL A 69 -0.03 4.34 -7.52
CA VAL A 69 0.38 2.93 -7.52
C VAL A 69 0.26 2.31 -6.13
N ASP A 70 0.61 3.06 -5.09
CA ASP A 70 0.53 2.63 -3.69
C ASP A 70 -0.94 2.44 -3.27
N GLU A 71 -1.83 3.39 -3.60
CA GLU A 71 -3.26 3.27 -3.30
C GLU A 71 -3.93 2.11 -4.04
N LEU A 72 -3.53 1.82 -5.28
CA LEU A 72 -3.99 0.64 -6.01
C LEU A 72 -3.50 -0.66 -5.37
N ALA A 73 -2.25 -0.68 -4.90
CA ALA A 73 -1.67 -1.84 -4.23
C ALA A 73 -2.40 -2.17 -2.93
N ASP A 74 -2.72 -1.15 -2.13
CA ASP A 74 -3.49 -1.30 -0.89
C ASP A 74 -4.91 -1.80 -1.17
N LYS A 75 -5.61 -1.20 -2.14
CA LYS A 75 -6.98 -1.59 -2.52
C LYS A 75 -7.08 -3.03 -3.01
N LEU A 76 -6.10 -3.47 -3.79
CA LEU A 76 -6.05 -4.84 -4.32
C LEU A 76 -5.32 -5.82 -3.40
N GLN A 77 -4.91 -5.36 -2.20
CA GLN A 77 -4.17 -6.15 -1.21
C GLN A 77 -2.98 -6.90 -1.81
N THR A 78 -2.24 -6.22 -2.69
CA THR A 78 -1.14 -6.77 -3.47
C THR A 78 0.14 -5.97 -3.24
N LYS A 79 1.28 -6.56 -3.56
CA LYS A 79 2.55 -5.84 -3.57
C LYS A 79 2.55 -4.79 -4.69
N LYS A 80 3.10 -3.61 -4.40
CA LYS A 80 3.35 -2.52 -5.36
C LYS A 80 4.00 -3.00 -6.67
N ALA A 81 4.98 -3.91 -6.56
CA ALA A 81 5.70 -4.47 -7.71
C ALA A 81 4.77 -5.14 -8.75
N ASN A 82 3.64 -5.71 -8.32
CA ASN A 82 2.67 -6.29 -9.24
C ASN A 82 1.96 -5.22 -10.07
N ILE A 83 1.58 -4.09 -9.45
CA ILE A 83 0.95 -2.95 -10.13
C ILE A 83 1.95 -2.31 -11.10
N GLU A 84 3.19 -2.09 -10.67
CA GLU A 84 4.23 -1.49 -11.53
C GLU A 84 4.53 -2.35 -12.77
N ARG A 85 4.45 -3.68 -12.64
CA ARG A 85 4.57 -4.58 -13.79
C ARG A 85 3.42 -4.39 -14.79
N ILE A 86 2.19 -4.14 -14.34
CA ILE A 86 1.06 -3.83 -15.22
C ILE A 86 1.28 -2.48 -15.91
N TYR A 87 1.70 -1.45 -15.17
CA TYR A 87 2.01 -0.14 -15.77
C TYR A 87 3.08 -0.25 -16.85
N ARG A 88 4.17 -1.00 -16.61
CA ARG A 88 5.20 -1.27 -17.63
C ARG A 88 4.65 -2.03 -18.84
N LYS A 89 3.80 -3.03 -18.62
CA LYS A 89 3.22 -3.85 -19.69
C LYS A 89 2.32 -3.02 -20.62
N PHE A 90 1.56 -2.07 -20.06
CA PHE A 90 0.57 -1.28 -20.81
C PHE A 90 1.00 0.17 -21.08
N GLY A 91 2.24 0.54 -20.74
CA GLY A 91 2.76 1.90 -21.00
C GLY A 91 2.04 3.00 -20.19
N LEU A 92 1.55 2.70 -19.00
CA LEU A 92 0.76 3.64 -18.20
C LEU A 92 1.64 4.61 -17.41
N ASN A 93 1.18 5.85 -17.29
CA ASN A 93 1.86 6.88 -16.49
C ASN A 93 1.43 6.84 -15.02
N LYS A 94 2.41 6.96 -14.11
CA LYS A 94 2.15 7.00 -12.67
C LYS A 94 1.57 8.36 -12.29
N VAL A 95 0.41 8.35 -11.63
CA VAL A 95 -0.11 9.52 -10.93
C VAL A 95 0.79 9.82 -9.74
N LYS A 96 1.31 11.04 -9.66
CA LYS A 96 2.01 11.52 -8.46
C LYS A 96 0.97 12.12 -7.53
N LYS A 97 1.07 11.82 -6.23
CA LYS A 97 0.29 12.56 -5.24
C LYS A 97 0.80 13.98 -5.24
N GLU A 98 -0.06 14.96 -5.51
CA GLU A 98 0.29 16.36 -5.35
C GLU A 98 0.73 16.60 -3.91
N LYS A 99 1.75 17.46 -3.74
CA LYS A 99 2.09 17.90 -2.39
C LYS A 99 0.86 18.59 -1.81
N PRO A 100 0.53 18.35 -0.52
CA PRO A 100 -0.53 19.09 0.14
C PRO A 100 -0.31 20.58 -0.06
N ASP A 101 -1.39 21.34 -0.27
CA ASP A 101 -1.37 22.80 -0.27
C ASP A 101 -0.51 23.31 0.90
N THR A 102 0.32 24.32 0.64
CA THR A 102 1.21 24.90 1.65
C THR A 102 0.42 25.52 2.81
N LYS A 103 -0.85 25.90 2.58
CA LYS A 103 -1.74 26.42 3.63
C LYS A 103 -2.29 25.32 4.52
N PHE A 104 -2.30 25.56 5.82
CA PHE A 104 -2.96 24.66 6.77
C PHE A 104 -4.49 24.77 6.65
N THR A 105 -5.15 23.63 6.72
CA THR A 105 -6.60 23.57 6.91
C THR A 105 -6.96 23.96 8.34
N LYS A 106 -8.21 24.38 8.58
CA LYS A 106 -8.72 24.66 9.94
C LYS A 106 -8.43 23.52 10.91
N ARG A 107 -8.63 22.28 10.45
CA ARG A 107 -8.42 21.09 11.28
C ARG A 107 -6.95 20.81 11.60
N GLU A 108 -6.06 21.08 10.66
CA GLU A 108 -4.62 20.99 10.89
C GLU A 108 -4.16 22.08 11.88
N LEU A 109 -4.68 23.30 11.79
CA LEU A 109 -4.40 24.37 12.76
C LEU A 109 -4.89 24.01 14.16
N GLU A 110 -6.06 23.41 14.30
CA GLU A 110 -6.55 22.91 15.60
C GLU A 110 -5.60 21.86 16.20
N VAL A 111 -5.13 20.91 15.38
CA VAL A 111 -4.16 19.91 15.81
C VAL A 111 -2.84 20.56 16.24
N ILE A 112 -2.31 21.51 15.44
CA ILE A 112 -1.10 22.27 15.79
C ILE A 112 -1.30 23.00 17.12
N ASN A 113 -2.42 23.67 17.32
CA ASN A 113 -2.72 24.39 18.57
C ASN A 113 -2.82 23.44 19.76
N LEU A 114 -3.46 22.28 19.63
CA LEU A 114 -3.52 21.30 20.72
C LEU A 114 -2.15 20.74 21.08
N ILE A 115 -1.28 20.52 20.09
CA ILE A 115 0.09 20.06 20.30
C ILE A 115 0.95 21.16 20.93
N CYS A 116 1.07 22.30 20.25
CA CYS A 116 2.03 23.34 20.58
C CYS A 116 1.55 24.23 21.73
N LYS A 117 0.26 24.64 21.76
CA LYS A 117 -0.26 25.49 22.85
C LYS A 117 -0.70 24.70 24.07
N LYS A 118 -1.31 23.52 23.88
CA LYS A 118 -1.90 22.73 24.99
C LYS A 118 -1.08 21.51 25.42
N GLY A 119 0.03 21.19 24.76
CA GLY A 119 0.92 20.08 25.14
C GLY A 119 0.31 18.69 24.93
N VAL A 120 -0.64 18.53 24.00
CA VAL A 120 -1.31 17.23 23.75
C VAL A 120 -0.53 16.45 22.69
N PHE A 121 0.37 15.57 23.15
CA PHE A 121 1.28 14.84 22.25
C PHE A 121 0.78 13.46 21.79
N LYS A 122 -0.23 12.90 22.49
CA LYS A 122 -0.74 11.55 22.19
C LYS A 122 -1.86 11.64 21.14
N PRO A 123 -1.75 10.97 19.96
CA PRO A 123 -2.79 11.06 18.93
C PRO A 123 -4.16 10.51 19.35
N ARG A 124 -4.21 9.57 20.30
CA ARG A 124 -5.49 9.12 20.90
C ARG A 124 -6.19 10.24 21.67
N LYS A 125 -5.44 11.01 22.46
CA LYS A 125 -5.98 12.14 23.22
C LYS A 125 -6.43 13.28 22.30
N LEU A 126 -5.71 13.51 21.20
CA LEU A 126 -6.15 14.43 20.15
C LEU A 126 -7.46 13.98 19.51
N ALA A 127 -7.61 12.68 19.22
CA ALA A 127 -8.82 12.11 18.62
C ALA A 127 -10.04 12.30 19.54
N GLU A 128 -9.86 12.09 20.84
CA GLU A 128 -10.88 12.35 21.87
C GLU A 128 -11.27 13.83 21.93
N LEU A 129 -10.30 14.74 22.05
CA LEU A 129 -10.55 16.18 22.16
C LEU A 129 -11.18 16.78 20.89
N LEU A 130 -10.87 16.21 19.73
CA LEU A 130 -11.36 16.67 18.44
C LEU A 130 -12.65 15.94 18.02
N TYR A 131 -13.07 14.88 18.70
CA TYR A 131 -14.21 14.03 18.30
C TYR A 131 -14.06 13.44 16.89
N ILE A 132 -12.89 12.92 16.54
CA ILE A 132 -12.60 12.25 15.25
C ILE A 132 -11.85 10.94 15.45
N SER A 133 -11.76 10.14 14.39
CA SER A 133 -11.07 8.86 14.46
C SER A 133 -9.55 9.02 14.64
N PHE A 134 -8.93 8.04 15.31
CA PHE A 134 -7.48 7.98 15.49
C PHE A 134 -6.70 7.96 14.16
N SER A 135 -7.22 7.27 13.14
CA SER A 135 -6.61 7.27 11.80
C SER A 135 -6.69 8.64 11.16
N THR A 136 -7.81 9.35 11.30
CA THR A 136 -7.97 10.73 10.80
C THR A 136 -6.96 11.67 11.46
N VAL A 137 -6.74 11.59 12.77
CA VAL A 137 -5.71 12.39 13.46
C VAL A 137 -4.31 12.11 12.92
N LYS A 138 -3.96 10.83 12.70
CA LYS A 138 -2.67 10.47 12.09
C LYS A 138 -2.51 11.09 10.70
N THR A 139 -3.56 11.10 9.89
CA THR A 139 -3.55 11.76 8.58
C THR A 139 -3.30 13.26 8.72
N HIS A 140 -3.98 13.96 9.65
CA HIS A 140 -3.72 15.38 9.90
C HIS A 140 -2.28 15.65 10.33
N ILE A 141 -1.72 14.87 11.27
CA ILE A 141 -0.32 15.01 11.71
C ILE A 141 0.65 14.78 10.55
N SER A 142 0.41 13.76 9.72
CA SER A 142 1.23 13.47 8.54
C SER A 142 1.21 14.64 7.56
N ASN A 143 0.03 15.23 7.30
CA ASN A 143 -0.08 16.38 6.41
C ASN A 143 0.62 17.61 6.98
N ILE A 144 0.50 17.86 8.30
CA ILE A 144 1.22 18.93 8.98
C ILE A 144 2.72 18.78 8.75
N TYR A 145 3.29 17.60 9.02
CA TYR A 145 4.72 17.34 8.81
C TYR A 145 5.17 17.56 7.37
N ILE A 146 4.37 17.17 6.39
CA ILE A 146 4.68 17.41 4.97
C ILE A 146 4.66 18.93 4.68
N LYS A 147 3.67 19.66 5.18
CA LYS A 147 3.52 21.12 4.96
C LYS A 147 4.61 21.92 5.68
N THR A 148 5.04 21.48 6.85
CA THR A 148 6.10 22.14 7.63
C THR A 148 7.51 21.65 7.28
N ASN A 149 7.62 20.64 6.42
CA ASN A 149 8.85 19.89 6.18
C ASN A 149 9.52 19.47 7.50
N CYS A 150 8.73 18.92 8.43
CA CYS A 150 9.22 18.40 9.71
C CYS A 150 9.24 16.88 9.70
N ASN A 151 10.24 16.30 10.36
CA ASN A 151 10.36 14.85 10.51
C ASN A 151 10.00 14.36 11.93
N SER A 152 9.77 15.27 12.86
CA SER A 152 9.45 14.94 14.24
C SER A 152 8.53 15.95 14.92
N LEU A 153 7.93 15.51 16.03
CA LEU A 153 7.11 16.36 16.90
C LEU A 153 7.94 17.49 17.51
N ALA A 154 9.18 17.21 17.90
CA ALA A 154 10.09 18.20 18.48
C ALA A 154 10.43 19.30 17.46
N GLU A 155 10.69 18.92 16.20
CA GLU A 155 10.94 19.87 15.13
C GLU A 155 9.72 20.74 14.84
N LEU A 156 8.52 20.16 14.85
CA LEU A 156 7.26 20.90 14.70
C LEU A 156 7.11 21.96 15.79
N ILE A 157 7.31 21.57 17.06
CA ILE A 157 7.24 22.48 18.21
C ILE A 157 8.28 23.60 18.09
N TYR A 158 9.52 23.24 17.73
CA TYR A 158 10.59 24.23 17.52
C TYR A 158 10.23 25.24 16.44
N LYS A 159 9.77 24.81 15.26
CA LYS A 159 9.39 25.73 14.17
C LYS A 159 8.19 26.60 14.56
N TYR A 160 7.23 26.05 15.31
CA TYR A 160 6.06 26.78 15.79
C TYR A 160 6.47 27.97 16.67
N TYR A 161 7.29 27.74 17.70
CA TYR A 161 7.70 28.79 18.63
C TYR A 161 8.67 29.80 18.05
N ASN A 162 9.44 29.42 17.02
CA ASN A 162 10.28 30.36 16.26
C ASN A 162 9.49 31.15 15.20
N LYS A 163 8.14 31.17 15.27
CA LYS A 163 7.22 31.87 14.35
C LYS A 163 7.43 31.53 12.86
N GLN A 164 8.01 30.36 12.56
CA GLN A 164 8.23 29.92 11.17
C GLN A 164 6.97 29.30 10.55
N LEU A 165 5.91 29.08 11.34
CA LEU A 165 4.71 28.36 10.91
C LEU A 165 3.44 29.20 10.87
N ILE A 166 3.41 30.33 11.58
CA ILE A 166 2.24 31.18 11.71
C ILE A 166 2.74 32.62 11.64
N SER A 167 2.40 33.34 10.56
CA SER A 167 2.45 34.79 10.55
C SER A 167 1.43 35.25 11.59
N GLU A 168 1.89 35.86 12.67
CA GLU A 168 1.01 36.52 13.63
C GLU A 168 0.13 37.51 12.85
N SER A 169 -1.13 37.13 12.66
CA SER A 169 -2.19 38.12 12.55
C SER A 169 -2.50 38.46 13.99
N GLU A 170 -2.25 39.73 14.30
CA GLU A 170 -2.36 40.35 15.60
C GLU A 170 -3.79 40.22 16.18
N GLU A 171 -3.83 40.32 17.52
CA GLU A 171 -4.97 40.53 18.44
C GLU A 171 -5.82 39.31 18.87
#